data_AF-Q8SPG1-F1
#
_entry.id   AF-Q8SPG1-F1
#
_cell.length_a   1.000
_cell.length_b   1.000
_cell.length_c   1.000
_cell.angle_alpha   90.00
_cell.angle_beta   90.00
_cell.angle_gamma   90.00
#
_symmetry.space_group_name_H-M   'P 1'
#
loop_
_entity.id
_entity.type
_entity.pdbx_description
1 polymer ?
#
loop_
_entity_poly.entity_id
_entity_poly.type
_entity_poly.pdbx_seq_one_letter_code
_entity_poly.pdbx_strand_id
1 'polypeptide(L)' 'GRHIPLRLFVDYCVATLTPDQNASPHHTIVDFHGCLVDGLSDASSAFKAPRPRPETLQFTVDTFHF' A
#
# COMPACT_ATOMS: atom_id res chain seq x y z
N GLY A 1 16.21 17.81 10.47
CA GLY A 1 16.42 16.82 11.55
C GLY A 1 17.40 15.77 11.08
N ARG A 2 18.37 15.36 11.90
CA ARG A 2 19.38 14.36 11.53
C ARG A 2 19.02 13.00 12.13
N HIS A 3 18.26 12.21 11.38
CA HIS A 3 18.03 10.78 11.65
C HIS A 3 19.06 9.92 10.90
N ILE A 4 19.27 8.69 11.36
CA ILE A 4 19.98 7.64 10.62
C ILE A 4 19.25 7.33 9.29
N PRO A 5 19.92 6.78 8.26
CA PRO A 5 19.24 6.32 7.06
C PRO A 5 18.15 5.30 7.40
N LEU A 6 16.91 5.58 7.03
CA LEU A 6 15.75 4.70 7.26
C LEU A 6 15.28 4.08 5.95
N ARG A 7 14.63 2.91 6.05
CA ARG A 7 13.94 2.26 4.94
C ARG A 7 12.44 2.24 5.21
N LEU A 8 11.67 2.76 4.25
CA LEU A 8 10.21 2.85 4.39
C LEU A 8 9.52 1.54 3.97
N PHE A 9 8.56 1.10 4.77
CA PHE A 9 7.66 -0.01 4.44
C PHE A 9 6.22 0.44 4.69
N VAL A 10 5.27 -0.21 4.02
CA VAL A 10 3.84 -0.07 4.27
C VAL A 10 3.38 -1.39 4.86
N ASP A 11 2.90 -1.34 6.09
CA ASP A 11 2.45 -2.55 6.81
C ASP A 11 1.02 -2.92 6.40
N TYR A 12 0.16 -1.92 6.29
CA TYR A 12 -1.26 -2.04 6.00
C TYR A 12 -1.75 -0.85 5.18
N CYS A 13 -2.66 -1.11 4.24
CA CYS A 13 -3.32 -0.09 3.43
C CYS A 13 -4.73 -0.55 3.10
N VAL A 14 -5.72 0.27 3.45
CA VAL A 14 -7.15 -0.01 3.21
C VAL A 14 -7.79 1.22 2.59
N ALA A 15 -8.70 0.99 1.65
CA ALA A 15 -9.59 2.00 1.13
C ALA A 15 -10.95 1.87 1.80
N THR A 16 -11.55 3.01 2.14
CA THR A 16 -12.85 3.15 2.81
C THR A 16 -13.54 4.40 2.28
N LEU A 17 -14.87 4.49 2.41
CA LEU A 17 -15.63 5.69 2.01
C LEU A 17 -15.36 6.92 2.90
N THR A 18 -14.80 6.69 4.10
CA THR A 18 -14.44 7.72 5.06
C THR A 18 -13.03 7.46 5.59
N PRO A 19 -12.36 8.41 6.26
CA PRO A 19 -11.03 8.18 6.84
C PRO A 19 -10.97 7.12 7.96
N ASP A 20 -12.11 6.59 8.41
CA ASP A 20 -12.14 5.50 9.39
C ASP A 20 -11.80 4.17 8.72
N GLN A 21 -10.63 3.61 9.07
CA GLN A 21 -10.14 2.33 8.56
C GLN A 21 -11.04 1.13 8.88
N ASN A 22 -11.94 1.23 9.86
CA ASN A 22 -12.88 0.17 10.23
C ASN A 22 -14.27 0.37 9.60
N ALA A 23 -14.46 1.41 8.80
CA ALA A 23 -15.72 1.68 8.13
C ALA A 23 -16.08 0.57 7.13
N SER A 24 -17.38 0.41 6.88
CA SER A 24 -17.89 -0.44 5.82
C SER A 24 -18.53 0.43 4.73
N PRO A 25 -18.28 0.14 3.44
CA PRO A 25 -17.43 -0.91 2.89
C PRO A 25 -15.92 -0.58 3.02
N HIS A 26 -15.09 -1.63 3.06
CA HIS A 26 -13.63 -1.52 3.03
C HIS A 26 -13.02 -2.46 1.98
N HIS A 27 -11.93 -2.01 1.35
CA HIS A 27 -11.14 -2.78 0.39
C HIS A 27 -9.68 -2.81 0.82
N THR A 28 -9.15 -3.99 1.11
CA THR A 28 -7.79 -4.16 1.62
C THR A 28 -6.80 -4.20 0.45
N ILE A 29 -5.86 -3.26 0.41
CA ILE A 29 -4.86 -3.14 -0.66
C ILE A 29 -3.54 -3.79 -0.23
N VAL A 30 -3.09 -3.50 0.99
CA VAL A 30 -1.91 -4.09 1.61
C VAL A 30 -2.30 -4.69 2.96
N ASP A 31 -1.96 -5.95 3.19
CA ASP A 31 -2.19 -6.68 4.43
C ASP A 31 -0.98 -7.55 4.77
N PHE A 32 -1.05 -8.34 5.85
CA PHE A 32 -0.03 -9.32 6.25
C PHE A 32 1.39 -8.74 6.30
N HIS A 33 1.51 -7.53 6.84
CA HIS A 33 2.79 -6.82 7.02
C HIS A 33 3.55 -6.53 5.71
N GLY A 34 2.82 -5.99 4.72
CA GLY A 34 3.39 -5.53 3.46
C GLY A 34 3.13 -6.41 2.25
N CYS A 35 2.25 -7.41 2.35
CA CYS A 35 1.73 -8.13 1.21
C CYS A 35 0.71 -7.26 0.48
N LEU A 36 1.01 -6.86 -0.76
CA LEU A 36 0.07 -6.16 -1.63
C LEU A 36 -0.94 -7.17 -2.18
N VAL A 37 -2.00 -7.41 -1.42
CA VAL A 37 -3.02 -8.45 -1.68
C VAL A 37 -3.92 -8.11 -2.86
N ASP A 38 -4.06 -6.82 -3.19
CA ASP A 38 -4.78 -6.37 -4.38
C ASP A 38 -4.20 -6.95 -5.68
N GLY A 39 -2.86 -7.13 -5.70
CA GLY A 39 -2.11 -7.72 -6.81
C GLY A 39 -2.37 -9.21 -7.02
N LEU A 40 -2.99 -9.89 -6.06
CA LEU A 40 -3.39 -11.30 -6.19
C LEU A 40 -4.66 -11.45 -7.04
N SER A 41 -5.54 -10.46 -6.97
CA SER A 41 -6.78 -10.41 -7.75
C SER A 41 -6.51 -9.80 -9.13
N ASP A 42 -5.76 -8.70 -9.17
CA ASP A 42 -5.46 -7.94 -10.38
C ASP A 42 -3.95 -7.78 -10.60
N ALA A 43 -3.42 -8.35 -11.69
CA ALA A 43 -1.98 -8.42 -11.94
C ALA A 43 -1.27 -7.06 -12.18
N SER A 44 -2.02 -5.96 -12.19
CA SER A 44 -1.50 -4.61 -12.47
C SER A 44 -1.17 -3.81 -11.19
N SER A 45 -1.72 -4.22 -10.05
CA SER A 45 -1.33 -3.72 -8.73
C SER A 45 -0.03 -4.38 -8.25
N ALA A 46 1.06 -3.61 -8.17
CA ALA A 46 2.38 -4.13 -7.82
C ALA A 46 3.29 -3.09 -7.18
N PHE A 47 4.25 -3.54 -6.36
CA PHE A 47 5.35 -2.69 -5.91
C PHE A 47 6.30 -2.37 -7.07
N LYS A 48 6.67 -1.09 -7.20
CA LYS A 48 7.67 -0.66 -8.19
C LYS A 48 9.07 -0.93 -7.68
N ALA A 49 9.86 -1.63 -8.47
CA ALA A 49 11.26 -1.90 -8.22
C ALA A 49 12.13 -1.48 -9.42
N PRO A 50 13.35 -0.96 -9.20
CA PRO A 50 13.97 -0.68 -7.90
C PRO A 50 13.40 0.58 -7.22
N ARG A 51 13.66 0.73 -5.92
CA ARG A 51 13.27 1.94 -5.17
C ARG A 51 14.14 3.13 -5.60
N PRO A 52 13.57 4.33 -5.79
CA PRO A 52 14.36 5.53 -6.08
C PRO A 52 15.30 5.91 -4.92
N ARG A 53 14.82 5.77 -3.68
CA ARG A 53 15.58 5.98 -2.44
C ARG A 53 15.09 5.01 -1.35
N PRO A 54 15.91 4.63 -0.34
CA PRO A 54 15.49 3.71 0.72
C PRO A 54 14.22 4.16 1.47
N GLU A 55 14.05 5.46 1.67
CA GLU A 55 12.92 6.10 2.33
C GLU A 55 11.70 6.30 1.43
N THR A 56 11.76 5.89 0.15
CA THR A 56 10.65 6.01 -0.80
C THR A 56 10.18 4.60 -1.23
N LEU A 57 8.90 4.31 -1.03
CA LEU A 57 8.23 3.11 -1.52
C LEU A 57 7.12 3.53 -2.48
N GLN A 58 7.08 2.92 -3.65
CA GLN A 58 6.08 3.18 -4.68
C GLN A 58 5.39 1.87 -5.05
N PHE A 59 4.08 1.92 -5.23
CA PHE A 59 3.27 0.81 -5.74
C PHE A 59 2.13 1.37 -6.59
N THR A 60 1.60 0.55 -7.48
CA THR A 60 0.38 0.84 -8.24
C THR A 60 -0.78 0.10 -7.62
N VAL A 61 -1.96 0.71 -7.74
CA VAL A 61 -3.25 0.12 -7.38
C VAL A 61 -4.17 0.41 -8.55
N ASP A 62 -4.86 -0.60 -9.03
CA ASP A 62 -5.85 -0.42 -10.09
C ASP A 62 -7.05 0.39 -9.60
N THR A 63 -7.72 1.05 -10.53
CA THR A 63 -8.89 1.86 -10.18
C THR A 63 -10.08 0.95 -9.90
N PHE A 64 -10.67 1.08 -8.71
CA PHE A 64 -11.88 0.37 -8.31
C PHE A 64 -12.94 1.36 -7.79
N HIS A 65 -14.16 0.86 -7.62
CA HIS A 65 -15.26 1.55 -6.94
C HIS A 65 -15.84 0.65 -5.85
N PHE A 66 -16.48 1.27 -4.85
CA PHE A 66 -17.28 0.57 -3.86
C PHE A 66 -18.69 0.29 -4.36
#